data_AF-A0A6J6P255-F1
#
_entry.id   AF-A0A6J6P255-F1
#
_cell.length_a   1.000
_cell.length_b   1.000
_cell.length_c   1.000
_cell.angle_alpha   90.00
_cell.angle_beta   90.00
_cell.angle_gamma   90.00
#
_symmetry.space_group_name_H-M   'P 1'
#
loop_
_entity.id
_entity.type
_entity.pdbx_description
1 polymer ?
#
loop_
_entity_poly.entity_id
_entity_poly.type
_entity_poly.pdbx_seq_one_letter_code
_entity_poly.pdbx_strand_id
1 'polypeptide(L)' 'MMYPKNQGALVYTVNTSSSDWEDHPLALIPRPGVKDSLYRDGALRLGDSVTVSGVKITVVESDEFGEVIKVEKAS' A
#
# COMPACT_ATOMS: atom_id res chain seq x y z
N MET A 1 18.53 17.81 10.59
CA MET A 1 18.09 16.40 10.66
C MET A 1 17.43 16.09 9.33
N MET A 2 18.00 15.20 8.52
CA MET A 2 17.48 14.89 7.18
C MET A 2 16.49 13.73 7.32
N TYR A 3 15.22 13.94 6.99
CA TYR A 3 14.25 12.84 6.97
C TYR A 3 14.65 11.86 5.86
N PRO A 4 14.48 10.54 6.07
CA PRO A 4 14.74 9.56 5.03
C PRO A 4 13.90 9.86 3.78
N LYS A 5 14.47 9.59 2.60
CA LYS A 5 13.78 9.76 1.33
C LYS A 5 12.48 8.95 1.33
N ASN A 6 11.43 9.52 0.74
CA ASN A 6 10.09 8.94 0.70
C ASN A 6 10.15 7.48 0.19
N GLN A 7 9.47 6.56 0.89
CA GLN A 7 9.59 5.10 0.65
C GLN A 7 8.37 4.50 -0.06
N GLY A 8 7.46 5.34 -0.54
CA GLY A 8 6.23 4.92 -1.18
C GLY A 8 5.06 4.75 -0.20
N ALA A 9 3.95 4.22 -0.70
CA ALA A 9 2.71 4.08 0.05
C ALA A 9 2.43 2.61 0.41
N LEU A 10 2.25 2.33 1.70
CA LEU A 10 1.85 1.02 2.21
C LEU A 10 0.33 0.88 2.11
N VAL A 11 -0.12 -0.20 1.47
CA VAL A 11 -1.54 -0.56 1.43
C VAL A 11 -1.73 -1.86 2.18
N TYR A 12 -2.73 -1.90 3.06
CA TYR A 12 -3.13 -3.10 3.78
C TYR A 12 -4.64 -3.10 4.01
N THR A 13 -5.22 -4.27 4.15
CA THR A 13 -6.58 -4.43 4.67
C THR A 13 -6.51 -4.72 6.15
N VAL A 14 -7.53 -4.27 6.89
CA VAL A 14 -7.72 -4.63 8.29
C VAL A 14 -8.93 -5.55 8.40
N ASN A 15 -8.76 -6.75 8.94
CA ASN A 15 -9.87 -7.60 9.33
C ASN A 15 -10.11 -7.47 10.84
N THR A 16 -11.23 -6.86 11.22
CA THR A 16 -11.65 -6.69 12.62
C THR A 16 -12.77 -7.66 13.02
N SER A 17 -13.09 -8.65 12.18
CA SER A 17 -14.27 -9.51 12.35
C SER A 17 -14.01 -10.74 13.22
N SER A 18 -12.75 -11.14 13.44
CA SER A 18 -12.39 -12.14 14.43
C SER A 18 -11.74 -11.46 15.65
N SER A 19 -12.09 -11.94 16.85
CA SER A 19 -11.44 -11.54 18.10
C SER A 19 -10.09 -12.23 18.33
N ASP A 20 -9.72 -13.15 17.44
CA ASP A 20 -8.48 -13.91 17.51
C ASP A 20 -7.34 -13.06 16.95
N TRP A 21 -6.56 -12.49 17.87
CA TRP A 21 -5.37 -11.70 17.58
C TRP A 21 -4.27 -12.49 16.84
N GLU A 22 -4.36 -13.82 16.82
CA GLU A 22 -3.49 -14.72 16.08
C GLU A 22 -3.79 -14.71 14.56
N ASP A 23 -5.03 -14.40 14.17
CA ASP A 23 -5.38 -14.16 12.77
C ASP A 23 -4.97 -12.72 12.43
N HIS A 24 -3.78 -12.60 11.82
CA HIS A 24 -3.14 -11.35 11.45
C HIS A 24 -4.16 -10.28 11.00
N PRO A 25 -4.44 -9.26 11.83
CA PRO A 25 -5.49 -8.30 11.53
C PRO A 25 -5.13 -7.42 10.33
N LEU A 26 -3.87 -7.45 9.88
CA LEU A 26 -3.36 -6.68 8.75
C LEU A 26 -2.90 -7.62 7.64
N ALA A 27 -3.51 -7.51 6.45
CA ALA A 27 -3.00 -8.16 5.25
C ALA A 27 -2.43 -7.11 4.29
N LEU A 28 -1.12 -7.19 4.03
CA LEU A 28 -0.43 -6.29 3.10
C LEU A 28 -0.89 -6.55 1.67
N ILE A 29 -1.10 -5.46 0.93
CA ILE A 29 -1.37 -5.48 -0.51
C ILE A 29 -0.11 -4.93 -1.22
N PRO A 30 0.79 -5.79 -1.71
CA PRO A 30 2.05 -5.36 -2.28
C PRO A 30 1.85 -4.71 -3.65
N ARG A 31 2.80 -3.86 -4.04
CA ARG A 31 2.89 -3.29 -5.38
C ARG A 31 3.00 -4.37 -6.47
N PRO A 32 2.55 -4.09 -7.71
CA PRO A 32 2.82 -4.96 -8.84
C PRO A 32 4.32 -5.18 -9.05
N GLY A 33 4.72 -6.44 -9.30
CA GLY A 33 6.10 -6.79 -9.57
C GLY A 33 7.03 -6.82 -8.35
N VAL A 34 6.48 -6.94 -7.14
CA VAL A 34 7.23 -7.20 -5.91
C VAL A 34 8.15 -8.42 -6.07
N LYS A 35 9.39 -8.33 -5.59
CA LYS A 35 10.38 -9.42 -5.71
C LYS A 35 10.79 -10.01 -4.37
N ASP A 36 10.69 -9.25 -3.30
CA ASP A 36 11.03 -9.72 -1.97
C ASP A 36 9.87 -10.53 -1.37
N SER A 37 10.14 -11.76 -0.97
CA SER A 37 9.16 -12.63 -0.31
C SER A 37 8.70 -12.10 1.05
N LEU A 38 9.45 -11.17 1.64
CA LEU A 38 9.09 -10.48 2.88
C LEU A 38 8.43 -9.10 2.61
N TYR A 39 8.15 -8.76 1.35
CA TYR A 39 7.50 -7.51 0.93
C TYR A 39 8.19 -6.21 1.39
N ARG A 40 9.49 -6.24 1.65
CA ARG A 40 10.29 -5.04 1.98
C ARG A 40 10.33 -4.03 0.83
N ASP A 41 10.10 -4.48 -0.40
CA ASP A 41 9.94 -3.65 -1.61
C ASP A 41 8.46 -3.52 -2.04
N GLY A 42 7.52 -3.85 -1.16
CA GLY A 42 6.09 -3.94 -1.47
C GLY A 42 5.32 -2.62 -1.48
N ALA A 43 5.91 -1.51 -1.03
CA ALA A 43 5.25 -0.20 -1.02
C ALA A 43 5.01 0.33 -2.46
N LEU A 44 3.82 0.87 -2.71
CA LEU A 44 3.48 1.48 -4.00
C LEU A 44 4.36 2.71 -4.27
N ARG A 45 4.75 2.87 -5.53
CA ARG A 45 5.52 4.01 -6.05
C ARG A 45 4.71 4.74 -7.12
N LEU A 46 5.20 5.91 -7.53
CA LEU A 46 4.60 6.69 -8.62
C LEU A 46 4.21 5.82 -9.82
N GLY A 47 2.92 5.87 -10.19
CA GLY A 47 2.34 5.11 -11.29
C GLY A 47 1.86 3.69 -10.94
N ASP A 48 2.24 3.15 -9.78
CA ASP A 48 1.71 1.87 -9.32
C ASP A 48 0.22 2.00 -8.96
N SER A 49 -0.52 0.92 -9.21
CA SER A 49 -1.90 0.79 -8.81
C SER A 49 -2.23 -0.62 -8.36
N VAL A 50 -3.09 -0.72 -7.34
CA VAL A 50 -3.67 -1.97 -6.85
C VAL A 50 -5.18 -1.82 -6.70
N THR A 51 -5.90 -2.92 -6.90
CA THR A 51 -7.34 -2.99 -6.65
C THR A 51 -7.59 -3.95 -5.50
N VAL A 52 -8.27 -3.46 -4.46
CA VAL A 52 -8.63 -4.25 -3.28
C VAL A 52 -10.03 -3.88 -2.81
N SER A 53 -10.85 -4.88 -2.49
CA SER A 53 -12.21 -4.70 -1.96
C SER A 53 -13.10 -3.74 -2.78
N GLY A 54 -12.99 -3.79 -4.11
CA GLY A 54 -13.79 -2.94 -5.01
C GLY A 54 -13.32 -1.48 -5.11
N VAL A 55 -12.11 -1.19 -4.62
CA VAL A 55 -11.48 0.13 -4.69
C VAL A 55 -10.14 0.02 -5.40
N LYS A 56 -9.87 0.94 -6.33
CA LYS A 56 -8.58 1.11 -6.98
C LYS A 56 -7.80 2.22 -6.28
N ILE A 57 -6.58 1.90 -5.89
CA ILE A 57 -5.63 2.80 -5.22
C ILE A 57 -4.48 3.02 -6.20
N THR A 58 -4.10 4.29 -6.44
CA THR A 58 -3.03 4.66 -7.37
C THR A 58 -2.17 5.75 -6.74
N VAL A 59 -0.85 5.62 -6.83
CA VAL A 59 0.08 6.72 -6.51
C VAL A 59 0.20 7.61 -7.74
N VAL A 60 -0.32 8.83 -7.65
CA VAL A 60 -0.38 9.77 -8.78
C VAL A 60 0.71 10.85 -8.74
N GLU A 61 1.34 11.05 -7.58
CA GLU A 61 2.45 11.98 -7.39
C GLU A 61 3.37 11.46 -6.28
N SER A 62 4.68 11.72 -6.41
CA SER A 62 5.70 11.38 -5.42
C SER A 62 6.77 12.48 -5.44
N ASP A 63 6.87 13.24 -4.37
CA ASP A 63 7.79 14.37 -4.23
C ASP A 63 8.46 14.42 -2.85
N GLU A 64 9.07 15.56 -2.51
CA GLU A 64 9.70 15.78 -1.19
C GLU A 64 8.69 15.83 -0.04
N PHE A 65 7.43 16.14 -0.32
CA PHE A 65 6.37 16.23 0.69
C PHE A 65 5.75 14.86 0.96
N GLY A 66 5.59 14.02 -0.06
CA GLY A 66 4.89 12.76 0.14
C GLY A 66 4.47 12.04 -1.14
N GLU A 67 3.68 11.00 -0.94
CA GLU A 67 2.93 10.34 -2.01
C GLU A 67 1.50 10.92 -2.04
N VAL A 68 1.00 11.29 -3.22
CA VAL A 68 -0.41 11.64 -3.41
C VAL A 68 -1.14 10.41 -3.93
N ILE A 69 -2.20 10.00 -3.20
CA ILE A 69 -2.95 8.79 -3.47
C ILE A 69 -4.31 9.14 -4.06
N LYS A 70 -4.58 8.63 -5.26
CA LYS A 70 -5.92 8.62 -5.84
C LYS A 70 -6.62 7.32 -5.44
N VAL A 71 -7.82 7.46 -4.88
CA VAL A 71 -8.69 6.35 -4.51
C VAL A 71 -10.00 6.47 -5.29
N GLU A 72 -10.37 5.43 -6.02
CA GLU A 72 -11.59 5.42 -6.83
C GLU A 72 -12.28 4.04 -6.80
N LYS A 73 -13.57 3.99 -7.13
CA LYS A 73 -14.29 2.72 -7.25
C LYS A 73 -13.66 1.88 -8.38
N ALA A 74 -13.39 0.61 -8.10
CA ALA A 74 -12.95 -0.33 -9.13
C ALA A 74 -14.08 -0.56 -10.14
N SER A 75 -13.74 -0.49 -11.43
CA SER A 75 -14.65 -0.70 -12.56
C SER A 75 -14.96 -2.18 -12.75
#